data_AF-A0A6L8U3P9-F1
#
_entry.id   AF-A0A6L8U3P9-F1
#
_cell.length_a   1.000
_cell.length_b   1.000
_cell.length_c   1.000
_cell.angle_alpha   90.00
_cell.angle_beta   90.00
_cell.angle_gamma   90.00
#
_symmetry.space_group_name_H-M   'P 1'
#
loop_
_entity.id
_entity.type
_entity.pdbx_description
1 polymer ?
#
loop_
_entity_poly.entity_id
_entity_poly.type
_entity_poly.pdbx_seq_one_letter_code
_entity_poly.pdbx_strand_id
1 'polypeptide(L)'
;LGKPIHFEFKYYHGDYLKKSYREKRVTRLSPAPDGGAMADLGSHILSLLIAFIGDKVEITGAVQAGEYDDVPEGSDLFSQISLYDRESHAAGTLSASRISSGSGDSLSFEIFATGGSIRFSSENPGQFEYYTEESATWSRKISGSNYKPLTSFPSGHVPGGWHRAMIHAHYVFLTNCKTEAIVPGIMHGLAVQKLLNSTAGHLARFRELK
;
A
#
# COMPACT_ATOMS: atom_id res chain seq x y z
N LEU A 1 -8.25 -16.74 7.22
CA LEU A 1 -7.42 -16.40 8.40
C LEU A 1 -8.24 -15.88 9.59
N GLY A 2 -9.54 -15.61 9.43
CA GLY A 2 -10.38 -15.14 10.53
C GLY A 2 -10.44 -13.62 10.61
N LYS A 3 -10.81 -13.11 11.78
CA LYS A 3 -11.00 -11.68 12.03
C LYS A 3 -9.64 -10.98 12.17
N PRO A 4 -9.35 -9.88 11.46
CA PRO A 4 -8.11 -9.12 11.64
C PRO A 4 -7.94 -8.64 13.09
N ILE A 5 -6.69 -8.63 13.57
CA ILE A 5 -6.29 -8.17 14.92
C ILE A 5 -5.37 -6.97 14.79
N HIS A 6 -4.30 -7.10 14.00
CA HIS A 6 -3.44 -5.98 13.66
C HIS A 6 -2.80 -6.13 12.30
N PHE A 7 -2.34 -5.01 11.74
CA PHE A 7 -1.76 -4.96 10.40
C PHE A 7 -0.68 -3.88 10.28
N GLU A 8 0.19 -4.04 9.31
CA GLU A 8 1.20 -3.05 8.94
C GLU A 8 1.31 -2.99 7.42
N PHE A 9 1.33 -1.77 6.87
CA PHE A 9 1.55 -1.52 5.44
C PHE A 9 2.68 -0.52 5.24
N LYS A 10 3.56 -0.80 4.27
CA LYS A 10 4.72 0.02 3.96
C LYS A 10 4.87 0.18 2.45
N TYR A 11 5.17 1.38 1.99
CA TYR A 11 5.59 1.61 0.61
C TYR A 11 6.69 2.66 0.51
N TYR A 12 7.89 2.22 0.15
CA TYR A 12 9.10 3.01 0.22
C TYR A 12 9.91 3.01 -1.08
N HIS A 13 10.42 4.19 -1.44
CA HIS A 13 11.57 4.34 -2.32
C HIS A 13 12.53 5.42 -1.80
N GLY A 14 13.72 5.50 -2.40
CA GLY A 14 14.79 6.40 -1.96
C GLY A 14 15.10 7.59 -2.87
N ASP A 15 14.38 7.74 -3.98
CA ASP A 15 14.72 8.70 -5.04
C ASP A 15 14.86 10.15 -4.56
N TYR A 16 14.04 10.60 -3.60
CA TYR A 16 14.04 11.97 -3.10
C TYR A 16 15.17 12.24 -2.10
N LEU A 17 16.04 11.26 -1.78
CA LEU A 17 17.29 11.52 -1.05
C LEU A 17 18.25 12.39 -1.88
N LYS A 18 18.20 12.28 -3.21
CA LYS A 18 19.11 12.99 -4.12
C LYS A 18 18.59 14.39 -4.41
N LYS A 19 19.34 15.43 -4.03
CA LYS A 19 18.99 16.83 -4.34
C LYS A 19 18.72 17.07 -5.82
N SER A 20 19.58 16.55 -6.71
CA SER A 20 19.41 16.66 -8.17
C SER A 20 18.14 15.98 -8.71
N TYR A 21 17.56 15.04 -7.96
CA TYR A 21 16.28 14.44 -8.29
C TYR A 21 15.11 15.34 -7.88
N ARG A 22 15.20 15.96 -6.69
CA ARG A 22 14.21 16.92 -6.17
C ARG A 22 14.11 18.18 -7.02
N GLU A 23 15.25 18.74 -7.45
CA GLU A 23 15.32 19.92 -8.32
C GLU A 23 14.56 19.74 -9.64
N LYS A 24 14.47 18.51 -10.16
CA LYS A 24 13.72 18.18 -11.39
C LYS A 24 12.22 17.96 -11.15
N ARG A 25 11.79 17.89 -9.89
CA ARG A 25 10.43 17.48 -9.47
C ARG A 25 9.86 18.41 -8.40
N VAL A 26 10.19 19.70 -8.46
CA VAL A 26 9.73 20.71 -7.48
C VAL A 26 8.20 20.70 -7.34
N THR A 27 7.46 20.47 -8.43
CA THR A 27 5.99 20.37 -8.42
C THR A 27 5.43 19.18 -7.63
N ARG A 28 6.27 18.18 -7.30
CA ARG A 28 5.91 17.02 -6.47
C ARG A 28 6.33 17.16 -5.00
N LEU A 29 6.96 18.27 -4.64
CA LEU A 29 7.32 18.64 -3.26
C LEU A 29 6.15 19.39 -2.60
N SER A 30 4.97 18.78 -2.61
CA SER A 30 3.77 19.30 -1.95
C SER A 30 3.42 18.45 -0.72
N PRO A 31 2.66 19.01 0.24
CA PRO A 31 1.99 18.22 1.26
C PRO A 31 0.96 17.26 0.65
N ALA A 32 0.59 16.23 1.39
CA ALA A 32 -0.64 15.48 1.11
C ALA A 32 -1.87 16.42 1.28
N PRO A 33 -2.96 16.22 0.52
CA PRO A 33 -3.21 15.12 -0.41
C PRO A 33 -2.78 15.43 -1.86
N ASP A 34 -2.30 16.65 -2.15
CA ASP A 34 -2.03 17.13 -3.50
C ASP A 34 -0.81 16.45 -4.14
N GLY A 35 0.14 16.06 -3.32
CA GLY A 35 1.28 15.24 -3.68
C GLY A 35 1.88 14.61 -2.43
N GLY A 36 3.20 14.47 -2.37
CA GLY A 36 3.80 13.85 -1.21
C GLY A 36 3.97 12.34 -1.33
N ALA A 37 4.58 11.74 -0.30
CA ALA A 37 4.70 10.30 -0.17
C ALA A 37 3.34 9.63 -0.01
N MET A 38 2.41 10.24 0.72
CA MET A 38 1.06 9.70 0.92
C MET A 38 0.20 9.72 -0.34
N ALA A 39 0.28 10.76 -1.17
CA ALA A 39 -0.48 10.77 -2.43
C ALA A 39 0.13 9.80 -3.45
N ASP A 40 1.47 9.80 -3.60
CA ASP A 40 2.19 9.02 -4.61
C ASP A 40 2.25 7.52 -4.25
N LEU A 41 2.59 7.19 -3.01
CA LEU A 41 2.78 5.81 -2.54
C LEU A 41 1.69 5.37 -1.56
N GLY A 42 1.32 6.25 -0.62
CA GLY A 42 0.30 5.97 0.39
C GLY A 42 -1.06 5.58 -0.20
N SER A 43 -1.46 6.18 -1.32
CA SER A 43 -2.71 5.85 -2.03
C SER A 43 -2.77 4.39 -2.48
N HIS A 44 -1.65 3.80 -2.91
CA HIS A 44 -1.57 2.39 -3.28
C HIS A 44 -1.77 1.46 -2.06
N ILE A 45 -1.09 1.73 -0.94
CA ILE A 45 -1.23 0.91 0.26
C ILE A 45 -2.54 1.17 1.02
N LEU A 46 -3.15 2.35 0.89
CA LEU A 46 -4.53 2.61 1.33
C LEU A 46 -5.55 1.80 0.51
N SER A 47 -5.32 1.66 -0.80
CA SER A 47 -6.14 0.82 -1.67
C SER A 47 -6.07 -0.65 -1.26
N LEU A 48 -4.86 -1.16 -0.94
CA LEU A 48 -4.69 -2.52 -0.43
C LEU A 48 -5.32 -2.69 0.96
N LEU A 49 -5.13 -1.72 1.86
CA LEU A 49 -5.77 -1.72 3.18
C LEU A 49 -7.29 -1.88 3.06
N ILE A 50 -7.94 -1.07 2.23
CA ILE A 50 -9.40 -1.15 2.03
C ILE A 50 -9.80 -2.51 1.44
N ALA A 51 -9.00 -3.06 0.52
CA ALA A 51 -9.28 -4.36 -0.08
C ALA A 51 -9.16 -5.54 0.92
N PHE A 52 -8.26 -5.46 1.90
CA PHE A 52 -8.05 -6.54 2.86
C PHE A 52 -8.82 -6.38 4.18
N ILE A 53 -8.93 -5.15 4.68
CA ILE A 53 -9.49 -4.84 6.01
C ILE A 53 -10.92 -4.29 5.89
N GLY A 54 -11.23 -3.54 4.84
CA GLY A 54 -12.52 -2.89 4.63
C GLY A 54 -12.45 -1.36 4.75
N ASP A 55 -13.61 -0.71 4.56
CA ASP A 55 -13.73 0.75 4.48
C ASP A 55 -14.16 1.43 5.79
N LYS A 56 -14.24 0.66 6.89
CA LYS A 56 -14.58 1.17 8.23
C LYS A 56 -13.36 1.62 9.06
N VAL A 57 -12.18 1.60 8.44
CA VAL A 57 -10.93 2.14 8.97
C VAL A 57 -10.99 3.65 9.15
N GLU A 58 -10.42 4.13 10.26
CA GLU A 58 -10.25 5.54 10.59
C GLU A 58 -8.82 5.82 11.05
N ILE A 59 -8.36 7.05 10.84
CA ILE A 59 -7.02 7.49 11.24
C ILE A 59 -7.08 8.00 12.67
N THR A 60 -6.20 7.48 13.52
CA THR A 60 -6.11 7.87 14.94
C THR A 60 -4.94 8.82 15.21
N GLY A 61 -3.93 8.85 14.33
CA GLY A 61 -2.78 9.74 14.43
C GLY A 61 -1.93 9.74 13.16
N ALA A 62 -1.10 10.76 13.01
CA ALA A 62 -0.12 10.86 11.92
C ALA A 62 1.16 11.54 12.40
N VAL A 63 2.27 11.16 11.78
CA VAL A 63 3.59 11.79 11.96
C VAL A 63 4.26 11.97 10.60
N GLN A 64 5.07 13.01 10.48
CA GLN A 64 5.82 13.36 9.27
C GLN A 64 7.30 13.54 9.62
N ALA A 65 8.20 13.17 8.71
CA ALA A 65 9.64 13.43 8.85
C ALA A 65 10.33 13.62 7.48
N GLY A 66 11.62 13.95 7.52
CA GLY A 66 12.46 14.12 6.34
C GLY A 66 12.46 15.55 5.81
N GLU A 67 13.13 16.43 6.53
CA GLU A 67 13.31 17.83 6.14
C GLU A 67 14.67 18.02 5.44
N TYR A 68 14.68 18.87 4.41
CA TYR A 68 15.87 19.26 3.67
C TYR A 68 15.78 20.75 3.34
N ASP A 69 16.92 21.46 3.37
CA ASP A 69 16.97 22.91 3.15
C ASP A 69 16.42 23.36 1.77
N ASP A 70 16.48 22.49 0.76
CA ASP A 70 15.99 22.75 -0.61
C ASP A 70 14.54 22.31 -0.84
N VAL A 71 13.83 21.88 0.21
CA VAL A 71 12.46 21.36 0.13
C VAL A 71 11.50 22.32 0.83
N PRO A 72 10.39 22.73 0.18
CA PRO A 72 9.38 23.55 0.84
C PRO A 72 8.89 22.96 2.16
N GLU A 73 8.61 23.83 3.13
CA GLU A 73 8.08 23.39 4.41
C GLU A 73 6.77 22.62 4.25
N GLY A 74 6.63 21.53 5.00
CA GLY A 74 5.45 20.68 4.98
C GLY A 74 5.36 19.72 3.80
N SER A 75 6.30 19.75 2.83
CA SER A 75 6.37 18.72 1.78
C SER A 75 6.42 17.31 2.40
N ASP A 76 5.55 16.43 1.93
CA ASP A 76 5.46 15.08 2.47
C ASP A 76 6.50 14.17 1.80
N LEU A 77 7.62 13.93 2.48
CA LEU A 77 8.69 13.04 2.02
C LEU A 77 8.65 11.68 2.73
N PHE A 78 8.33 11.67 4.02
CA PHE A 78 7.96 10.50 4.79
C PHE A 78 6.78 10.83 5.68
N SER A 79 5.79 9.94 5.70
CA SER A 79 4.65 10.01 6.61
C SER A 79 4.26 8.62 7.11
N GLN A 80 3.79 8.56 8.34
CA GLN A 80 3.20 7.37 8.93
C GLN A 80 1.89 7.74 9.63
N ILE A 81 0.86 6.92 9.42
CA ILE A 81 -0.44 7.03 10.08
C ILE A 81 -0.72 5.81 10.95
N SER A 82 -1.43 6.03 12.05
CA SER A 82 -2.03 4.99 12.88
C SER A 82 -3.51 4.87 12.52
N LEU A 83 -4.00 3.64 12.44
CA LEU A 83 -5.33 3.30 11.94
C LEU A 83 -6.06 2.37 12.93
N TYR A 84 -7.38 2.53 12.99
CA TYR A 84 -8.27 1.65 13.72
C TYR A 84 -9.46 1.26 12.85
N ASP A 85 -9.77 -0.03 12.75
CA ASP A 85 -10.95 -0.51 12.05
C ASP A 85 -12.12 -0.66 13.00
N ARG A 86 -13.23 0.02 12.75
CA ARG A 86 -14.40 -0.01 13.65
C ARG A 86 -15.22 -1.29 13.56
N GLU A 87 -15.07 -2.05 12.48
CA GLU A 87 -15.80 -3.30 12.28
C GLU A 87 -15.08 -4.47 12.95
N SER A 88 -13.78 -4.63 12.66
CA SER A 88 -12.97 -5.68 13.26
C SER A 88 -12.34 -5.30 14.60
N HIS A 89 -12.30 -4.03 14.97
CA HIS A 89 -11.48 -3.54 16.09
C HIS A 89 -9.98 -3.79 15.90
N ALA A 90 -9.53 -4.09 14.69
CA ALA A 90 -8.12 -4.21 14.38
C ALA A 90 -7.42 -2.85 14.41
N ALA A 91 -6.17 -2.83 14.84
CA ALA A 91 -5.35 -1.62 14.84
C ALA A 91 -4.09 -1.83 14.01
N GLY A 92 -3.57 -0.77 13.41
CA GLY A 92 -2.38 -0.92 12.58
C GLY A 92 -1.74 0.37 12.17
N THR A 93 -0.70 0.25 11.35
CA THR A 93 0.05 1.39 10.82
C THR A 93 0.17 1.29 9.31
N LEU A 94 0.30 2.46 8.70
CA LEU A 94 0.59 2.59 7.28
C LEU A 94 1.65 3.68 7.14
N SER A 95 2.69 3.41 6.37
CA SER A 95 3.76 4.38 6.13
C SER A 95 4.20 4.44 4.68
N ALA A 96 4.46 5.66 4.23
CA ALA A 96 4.92 5.96 2.89
C ALA A 96 6.21 6.79 2.98
N SER A 97 7.20 6.45 2.16
CA SER A 97 8.50 7.13 2.16
C SER A 97 9.05 7.28 0.75
N ARG A 98 9.50 8.47 0.43
CA ARG A 98 10.25 8.77 -0.79
C ARG A 98 11.75 8.96 -0.54
N ILE A 99 12.17 8.78 0.72
CA ILE A 99 13.51 9.03 1.25
C ILE A 99 14.09 7.83 2.00
N SER A 100 13.65 6.62 1.68
CA SER A 100 14.19 5.39 2.27
C SER A 100 15.36 4.84 1.46
N SER A 101 16.58 4.99 1.97
CA SER A 101 17.79 4.55 1.25
C SER A 101 17.81 3.03 1.07
N GLY A 102 18.20 2.56 -0.12
CA GLY A 102 18.35 1.15 -0.42
C GLY A 102 17.04 0.36 -0.60
N SER A 103 15.87 0.98 -0.42
CA SER A 103 14.60 0.26 -0.49
C SER A 103 14.17 -0.13 -1.89
N GLY A 104 14.77 0.44 -2.95
CA GLY A 104 14.26 0.26 -4.31
C GLY A 104 12.83 0.80 -4.44
N ASP A 105 11.93 0.02 -5.03
CA ASP A 105 10.48 0.27 -5.01
C ASP A 105 9.78 -0.84 -4.18
N SER A 106 9.76 -0.66 -2.86
CA SER A 106 9.42 -1.71 -1.90
C SER A 106 8.07 -1.45 -1.24
N LEU A 107 7.07 -2.23 -1.65
CA LEU A 107 5.77 -2.35 -1.03
C LEU A 107 5.72 -3.64 -0.22
N SER A 108 5.35 -3.55 1.04
CA SER A 108 5.10 -4.73 1.87
C SER A 108 3.91 -4.54 2.78
N PHE A 109 3.29 -5.65 3.18
CA PHE A 109 2.30 -5.65 4.22
C PHE A 109 2.29 -6.95 5.01
N GLU A 110 1.86 -6.86 6.25
CA GLU A 110 1.57 -7.99 7.12
C GLU A 110 0.20 -7.80 7.77
N ILE A 111 -0.59 -8.87 7.84
CA ILE A 111 -1.89 -8.89 8.48
C ILE A 111 -1.96 -10.10 9.39
N PHE A 112 -2.29 -9.86 10.65
CA PHE A 112 -2.46 -10.87 11.69
C PHE A 112 -3.95 -10.95 12.02
N ALA A 113 -4.49 -12.16 12.00
CA ALA A 113 -5.89 -12.44 12.25
C ALA A 113 -6.03 -13.60 13.25
N THR A 114 -7.23 -13.81 13.77
CA THR A 114 -7.51 -14.77 14.86
C THR A 114 -7.15 -16.23 14.55
N GLY A 115 -7.01 -16.61 13.28
CA GLY A 115 -6.67 -17.96 12.85
C GLY A 115 -5.38 -18.04 12.02
N GLY A 116 -4.55 -16.99 12.04
CA GLY A 116 -3.25 -16.97 11.40
C GLY A 116 -2.90 -15.64 10.73
N SER A 117 -1.92 -15.65 9.85
CA SER A 117 -1.32 -14.43 9.30
C SER A 117 -0.99 -14.53 7.82
N ILE A 118 -0.88 -13.38 7.15
CA ILE A 118 -0.39 -13.27 5.78
C ILE A 118 0.61 -12.13 5.68
N ARG A 119 1.65 -12.33 4.87
CA ARG A 119 2.61 -11.29 4.52
C ARG A 119 2.97 -11.32 3.04
N PHE A 120 3.26 -10.13 2.52
CA PHE A 120 3.62 -9.92 1.13
C PHE A 120 4.73 -8.87 1.02
N SER A 121 5.61 -9.04 0.02
CA SER A 121 6.63 -8.06 -0.36
C SER A 121 6.77 -8.00 -1.88
N SER A 122 6.79 -6.79 -2.43
CA SER A 122 6.99 -6.53 -3.86
C SER A 122 8.42 -6.86 -4.34
N GLU A 123 9.35 -7.14 -3.44
CA GLU A 123 10.67 -7.70 -3.80
C GLU A 123 10.51 -9.06 -4.50
N ASN A 124 9.45 -9.81 -4.14
CA ASN A 124 9.10 -11.07 -4.76
C ASN A 124 7.59 -11.06 -5.11
N PRO A 125 7.17 -10.30 -6.13
CA PRO A 125 5.75 -10.00 -6.38
C PRO A 125 4.96 -11.23 -6.87
N GLY A 126 5.65 -12.32 -7.23
CA GLY A 126 5.06 -13.58 -7.65
C GLY A 126 4.71 -14.54 -6.51
N GLN A 127 4.91 -14.15 -5.25
CA GLN A 127 4.65 -14.99 -4.09
C GLN A 127 4.14 -14.19 -2.88
N PHE A 128 3.48 -14.89 -1.96
CA PHE A 128 3.16 -14.40 -0.63
C PHE A 128 3.34 -15.54 0.38
N GLU A 129 3.40 -15.21 1.66
CA GLU A 129 3.55 -16.18 2.73
C GLU A 129 2.35 -16.09 3.67
N TYR A 130 1.91 -17.23 4.18
CA TYR A 130 0.79 -17.31 5.11
C TYR A 130 1.05 -18.34 6.19
N TYR A 131 0.40 -18.16 7.33
CA TYR A 131 0.44 -19.03 8.49
C TYR A 131 -1.00 -19.35 8.89
N THR A 132 -1.28 -20.59 9.29
CA THR A 132 -2.55 -20.95 9.94
C THR A 132 -2.26 -21.64 11.26
N GLU A 133 -3.13 -21.45 12.24
CA GLU A 133 -3.01 -22.14 13.55
C GLU A 133 -3.03 -23.67 13.40
N GLU A 134 -3.70 -24.17 12.35
CA GLU A 134 -3.74 -25.60 12.03
C GLU A 134 -2.40 -26.11 11.49
N SER A 135 -1.73 -25.38 10.59
CA SER A 135 -0.45 -25.81 10.02
C SER A 135 0.73 -25.59 10.95
N ALA A 136 0.58 -24.66 11.91
CA ALA A 136 1.63 -24.19 12.83
C ALA A 136 2.96 -23.82 12.15
N THR A 137 2.94 -23.51 10.85
CA THR A 137 4.12 -23.26 10.02
C THR A 137 3.83 -22.24 8.93
N TRP A 138 4.82 -21.37 8.65
CA TRP A 138 4.74 -20.45 7.53
C TRP A 138 4.88 -21.20 6.21
N SER A 139 3.88 -21.03 5.35
CA SER A 139 3.82 -21.59 4.01
C SER A 139 3.96 -20.51 2.96
N ARG A 140 4.78 -20.76 1.94
CA ARG A 140 4.94 -19.85 0.79
C ARG A 140 4.03 -20.29 -0.35
N LYS A 141 3.19 -19.38 -0.84
CA LYS A 141 2.36 -19.59 -2.03
C LYS A 141 2.96 -18.83 -3.21
N ILE A 142 3.23 -19.56 -4.29
CA ILE A 142 3.62 -18.97 -5.57
C ILE A 142 2.35 -18.71 -6.39
N SER A 143 2.13 -17.46 -6.77
CA SER A 143 0.99 -17.01 -7.59
C SER A 143 1.23 -17.24 -9.09
N GLY A 144 2.48 -17.12 -9.53
CA GLY A 144 2.90 -17.39 -10.90
C GLY A 144 2.16 -16.55 -11.96
N SER A 145 1.97 -17.11 -13.15
CA SER A 145 1.34 -16.46 -14.31
C SER A 145 0.08 -17.18 -14.80
N ASN A 146 -0.84 -17.52 -13.89
CA ASN A 146 -2.04 -18.27 -14.27
C ASN A 146 -3.12 -17.37 -14.91
N TYR A 147 -3.42 -17.57 -16.20
CA TYR A 147 -4.44 -16.85 -16.97
C TYR A 147 -5.56 -17.76 -17.50
N LYS A 148 -5.73 -18.95 -16.94
CA LYS A 148 -6.82 -19.86 -17.35
C LYS A 148 -8.19 -19.26 -17.01
N PRO A 149 -9.24 -19.50 -17.83
CA PRO A 149 -9.23 -20.34 -19.02
C PRO A 149 -8.74 -19.63 -20.32
N LEU A 150 -8.44 -18.33 -20.28
CA LEU A 150 -8.13 -17.53 -21.48
C LEU A 150 -6.85 -17.98 -22.19
N THR A 151 -5.76 -18.15 -21.44
CA THR A 151 -4.48 -18.60 -21.99
C THR A 151 -3.66 -19.34 -20.93
N SER A 152 -2.83 -20.28 -21.38
CA SER A 152 -1.79 -20.92 -20.58
C SER A 152 -0.37 -20.47 -21.00
N PHE A 153 -0.27 -19.43 -21.82
CA PHE A 153 0.98 -18.83 -22.26
C PHE A 153 1.12 -17.38 -21.74
N PRO A 154 2.25 -17.02 -21.09
CA PRO A 154 3.30 -17.93 -20.67
C PRO A 154 2.80 -18.87 -19.56
N SER A 155 3.52 -19.97 -19.30
CA SER A 155 3.02 -21.01 -18.39
C SER A 155 2.77 -20.50 -16.97
N GLY A 156 1.82 -21.11 -16.26
CA GLY A 156 1.45 -20.68 -14.91
C GLY A 156 2.60 -20.68 -13.89
N HIS A 157 3.69 -21.41 -14.15
CA HIS A 157 4.85 -21.51 -13.27
C HIS A 157 5.95 -20.46 -13.55
N VAL A 158 5.84 -19.66 -14.62
CA VAL A 158 6.83 -18.59 -14.85
C VAL A 158 6.52 -17.35 -14.01
N PRO A 159 7.55 -16.57 -13.63
CA PRO A 159 7.35 -15.30 -12.94
C PRO A 159 6.45 -14.35 -13.73
N GLY A 160 5.51 -13.68 -13.06
CA GLY A 160 4.65 -12.69 -13.71
C GLY A 160 5.35 -11.38 -14.06
N GLY A 161 6.35 -10.97 -13.27
CA GLY A 161 6.99 -9.67 -13.39
C GLY A 161 6.09 -8.49 -12.99
N TRP A 162 6.66 -7.28 -13.01
CA TRP A 162 5.99 -6.05 -12.56
C TRP A 162 4.70 -5.74 -13.34
N HIS A 163 4.71 -5.94 -14.66
CA HIS A 163 3.58 -5.61 -15.53
C HIS A 163 2.36 -6.55 -15.37
N ARG A 164 2.50 -7.67 -14.64
CA ARG A 164 1.44 -8.68 -14.45
C ARG A 164 0.14 -8.09 -13.89
N ALA A 165 0.25 -7.23 -12.88
CA ALA A 165 -0.91 -6.62 -12.23
C ALA A 165 -1.64 -5.66 -13.18
N MET A 166 -0.89 -4.87 -13.96
CA MET A 166 -1.46 -3.96 -14.95
C MET A 166 -2.19 -4.71 -16.07
N ILE A 167 -1.59 -5.78 -16.62
CA ILE A 167 -2.24 -6.60 -17.66
C ILE A 167 -3.55 -7.20 -17.11
N HIS A 168 -3.54 -7.69 -15.87
CA HIS A 168 -4.73 -8.23 -15.23
C HIS A 168 -5.82 -7.16 -15.03
N ALA A 169 -5.45 -5.96 -14.60
CA ALA A 169 -6.40 -4.86 -14.42
C ALA A 169 -7.11 -4.50 -15.75
N HIS A 170 -6.36 -4.44 -16.86
CA HIS A 170 -6.95 -4.23 -18.19
C HIS A 170 -7.89 -5.37 -18.58
N TYR A 171 -7.48 -6.63 -18.33
CA TYR A 171 -8.33 -7.79 -18.59
C TYR A 171 -9.66 -7.70 -17.84
N VAL A 172 -9.62 -7.46 -16.53
CA VAL A 172 -10.83 -7.35 -15.70
C VAL A 172 -11.72 -6.21 -16.20
N PHE A 173 -11.15 -5.04 -16.52
CA PHE A 173 -11.89 -3.89 -17.02
C PHE A 173 -12.57 -4.16 -18.38
N LEU A 174 -11.83 -4.67 -19.36
CA LEU A 174 -12.32 -4.86 -20.72
C LEU A 174 -13.32 -6.02 -20.85
N THR A 175 -13.18 -7.05 -20.02
CA THR A 175 -14.04 -8.23 -20.08
C THR A 175 -15.20 -8.21 -19.09
N ASN A 176 -15.20 -7.24 -18.16
CA ASN A 176 -16.10 -7.23 -17.01
C ASN A 176 -16.11 -8.59 -16.28
N CYS A 177 -14.94 -9.22 -16.18
CA CYS A 177 -14.80 -10.57 -15.62
C CYS A 177 -15.23 -10.56 -14.15
N LYS A 178 -16.18 -11.42 -13.80
CA LYS A 178 -16.55 -11.66 -12.40
C LYS A 178 -15.47 -12.51 -11.76
N THR A 179 -14.83 -11.96 -10.74
CA THR A 179 -13.81 -12.66 -9.95
C THR A 179 -14.26 -12.78 -8.50
N GLU A 180 -13.75 -13.76 -7.77
CA GLU A 180 -13.94 -13.84 -6.32
C GLU A 180 -13.19 -12.75 -5.56
N ALA A 181 -12.20 -12.12 -6.21
CA ALA A 181 -11.45 -11.00 -5.66
C ALA A 181 -12.22 -9.68 -5.83
N ILE A 182 -11.92 -8.72 -4.96
CA ILE A 182 -12.40 -7.34 -5.08
C ILE A 182 -11.89 -6.74 -6.39
N VAL A 183 -12.80 -6.19 -7.17
CA VAL A 183 -12.49 -5.37 -8.34
C VAL A 183 -12.72 -3.91 -7.95
N PRO A 184 -11.66 -3.08 -7.82
CA PRO A 184 -11.80 -1.72 -7.33
C PRO A 184 -12.56 -0.85 -8.34
N GLY A 185 -13.73 -0.37 -7.93
CA GLY A 185 -14.55 0.59 -8.70
C GLY A 185 -14.43 2.02 -8.17
N ILE A 186 -15.30 2.91 -8.66
CA ILE A 186 -15.28 4.33 -8.27
C ILE A 186 -15.49 4.53 -6.76
N MET A 187 -16.31 3.69 -6.12
CA MET A 187 -16.56 3.75 -4.68
C MET A 187 -15.33 3.35 -3.86
N HIS A 188 -14.53 2.41 -4.36
CA HIS A 188 -13.23 2.07 -3.76
C HIS A 188 -12.26 3.23 -3.85
N GLY A 189 -12.14 3.84 -5.03
CA GLY A 189 -11.31 5.04 -5.23
C GLY A 189 -11.74 6.21 -4.33
N LEU A 190 -13.05 6.41 -4.16
CA LEU A 190 -13.59 7.42 -3.24
C LEU A 190 -13.23 7.13 -1.78
N ALA A 191 -13.27 5.86 -1.35
CA ALA A 191 -12.84 5.47 0.00
C ALA A 191 -11.35 5.74 0.21
N VAL A 192 -10.51 5.42 -0.76
CA VAL A 192 -9.07 5.73 -0.74
C VAL A 192 -8.85 7.24 -0.63
N GLN A 193 -9.52 8.04 -1.48
CA GLN A 193 -9.37 9.49 -1.47
C GLN A 193 -9.83 10.12 -0.14
N LYS A 194 -10.89 9.60 0.48
CA LYS A 194 -11.34 10.06 1.80
C LYS A 194 -10.27 9.84 2.88
N LEU A 195 -9.64 8.66 2.90
CA LEU A 195 -8.56 8.37 3.85
C LEU A 195 -7.30 9.21 3.56
N LEU A 196 -6.99 9.44 2.29
CA LEU A 196 -5.87 10.31 1.91
C LEU A 196 -6.10 11.76 2.35
N ASN A 197 -7.30 12.30 2.14
CA ASN A 197 -7.67 13.64 2.61
C ASN A 197 -7.67 13.73 4.14
N SER A 198 -8.16 12.69 4.83
CA SER A 198 -8.08 12.62 6.30
C SER A 198 -6.62 12.61 6.77
N THR A 199 -5.75 11.83 6.10
CA THR A 199 -4.31 11.81 6.39
C THR A 199 -3.71 13.21 6.32
N ALA A 200 -4.03 13.96 5.28
CA ALA A 200 -3.57 15.34 5.13
C ALA A 200 -3.95 16.23 6.31
N GLY A 201 -5.19 16.11 6.82
CA GLY A 201 -5.65 16.84 8.00
C GLY A 201 -4.87 16.46 9.28
N HIS A 202 -4.61 15.17 9.49
CA HIS A 202 -3.80 14.72 10.62
C HIS A 202 -2.34 15.19 10.52
N LEU A 203 -1.75 15.15 9.32
CA LEU A 203 -0.38 15.64 9.09
C LEU A 203 -0.28 17.16 9.28
N ALA A 204 -1.30 17.92 8.88
CA ALA A 204 -1.37 19.36 9.16
C ALA A 204 -1.35 19.65 10.66
N ARG A 205 -2.21 18.95 11.43
CA ARG A 205 -2.22 19.06 12.89
C ARG A 205 -0.90 18.66 13.54
N PHE A 206 -0.24 17.62 13.01
CA PHE A 206 1.09 17.22 13.50
C PHE A 206 2.11 18.36 13.33
N ARG A 207 2.11 19.04 12.17
CA ARG A 207 3.02 20.17 11.91
C ARG A 207 2.78 21.37 12.83
N GLU A 208 1.53 21.64 13.20
CA GLU A 208 1.19 22.71 14.16
C GLU A 208 1.69 22.45 15.59
N LEU A 209 1.94 21.18 15.94
CA LEU A 209 2.39 20.76 17.27
C LEU A 209 3.91 20.62 17.40
N LYS A 210 4.64 20.72 16.29
CA LYS A 210 6.10 20.63 16.23
C LYS A 210 6.74 21.99 16.50
#